data_AF-A0A4Q2FFF9-F1
#
_entry.id   AF-A0A4Q2FFF9-F1
#
_cell.length_a   1.000
_cell.length_b   1.000
_cell.length_c   1.000
_cell.angle_alpha   90.00
_cell.angle_beta   90.00
_cell.angle_gamma   90.00
#
_symmetry.space_group_name_H-M   'P 1'
#
loop_
_entity.id
_entity.type
_entity.pdbx_description
1 polymer ?
#
loop_
_entity_poly.entity_id
_entity_poly.type
_entity_poly.pdbx_seq_one_letter_code
_entity_poly.pdbx_strand_id
1 'polypeptide(L)'
;PLHYKALGGHTAVSGTTGAGKTKTYELIATQVIHSPNKDVLIIVDPKNDKDFKKRVERECKRAGRKFLYWKQAAPSESIRMNPVENWSQPSEIASRVSQLMEEGPFRDFAFLFIDRAVKGELYVGDKPN
;
A
#
# COMPACT_ATOMS: atom_id res chain seq x y z
N PRO A 1 -6.34 12.25 23.87
CA PRO A 1 -5.11 11.75 23.20
C PRO A 1 -5.33 10.32 22.71
N LEU A 2 -5.09 10.04 21.42
CA LEU A 2 -5.10 8.67 20.89
C LEU A 2 -3.99 7.89 21.61
N HIS A 3 -4.36 6.89 22.40
CA HIS A 3 -3.37 6.09 23.11
C HIS A 3 -2.74 5.13 22.10
N TYR A 4 -1.51 5.39 21.67
CA TYR A 4 -0.84 4.63 20.60
C TYR A 4 -0.90 3.11 20.81
N LYS A 5 -0.78 2.60 22.05
CA LYS A 5 -0.88 1.15 22.33
C LYS A 5 -2.27 0.56 22.03
N ALA A 6 -3.32 1.37 22.01
CA ALA A 6 -4.67 0.92 21.68
C ALA A 6 -4.83 0.63 20.17
N LEU A 7 -3.93 1.11 19.31
CA LEU A 7 -3.97 0.86 17.86
C LEU A 7 -3.80 -0.62 17.50
N GLY A 8 -3.21 -1.43 18.38
CA GLY A 8 -3.14 -2.88 18.18
C GLY A 8 -4.51 -3.56 18.11
N GLY A 9 -5.55 -2.96 18.72
CA GLY A 9 -6.93 -3.44 18.65
C GLY A 9 -7.73 -2.92 17.46
N HIS A 10 -7.08 -2.25 16.51
CA HIS A 10 -7.70 -1.51 15.41
C HIS A 10 -8.56 -0.33 15.87
N THR A 11 -8.87 0.58 14.95
CA THR A 11 -9.72 1.75 15.24
C THR A 11 -10.55 2.08 14.02
N ALA A 12 -11.87 2.10 14.18
CA ALA A 12 -12.80 2.52 13.15
C ALA A 12 -13.23 3.98 13.40
N VAL A 13 -13.14 4.83 12.37
CA VAL A 13 -13.63 6.21 12.40
C VAL A 13 -14.80 6.34 11.44
N SER A 14 -16.00 6.58 11.99
CA SER A 14 -17.25 6.75 11.23
C SER A 14 -17.75 8.19 11.30
N GLY A 15 -18.57 8.58 10.33
CA GLY A 15 -19.23 9.89 10.28
C GLY A 15 -19.71 10.24 8.88
N THR A 16 -20.60 11.21 8.76
CA THR A 16 -21.08 11.74 7.46
C THR A 16 -20.05 12.64 6.78
N THR A 17 -20.28 13.04 5.53
CA THR A 17 -19.45 14.05 4.85
C THR A 17 -19.50 15.37 5.63
N GLY A 18 -18.35 16.02 5.81
CA GLY A 18 -18.24 17.23 6.64
C GLY A 18 -18.07 16.98 8.15
N ALA A 19 -18.27 15.75 8.64
CA ALA A 19 -18.15 15.41 10.07
C ALA A 19 -16.70 15.39 10.62
N GLY A 20 -15.72 15.90 9.87
CA GLY A 20 -14.34 16.00 10.34
C GLY A 20 -13.45 14.76 10.18
N LYS A 21 -13.92 13.68 9.51
CA LYS A 21 -13.12 12.44 9.32
C LYS A 21 -11.70 12.68 8.79
N THR A 22 -11.55 13.54 7.78
CA THR A 22 -10.23 13.87 7.21
C THR A 22 -9.33 14.52 8.26
N LYS A 23 -9.87 15.41 9.10
CA LYS A 23 -9.11 16.04 10.20
C LYS A 23 -8.71 15.05 11.28
N THR A 24 -9.58 14.09 11.59
CA THR A 24 -9.23 12.97 12.47
C THR A 24 -8.06 12.16 11.89
N TYR A 25 -8.08 11.83 10.60
CA TYR A 25 -6.97 11.13 9.94
C TYR A 25 -5.67 11.96 9.89
N GLU A 26 -5.75 13.27 9.66
CA GLU A 26 -4.58 14.17 9.74
C GLU A 26 -3.91 14.14 11.12
N LEU A 27 -4.71 14.15 12.19
CA LEU A 27 -4.21 14.10 13.56
C LEU A 27 -3.55 12.76 13.87
N ILE A 28 -4.22 11.65 13.52
CA ILE A 28 -3.68 10.29 13.71
C ILE A 28 -2.38 10.12 12.92
N ALA A 29 -2.36 10.50 11.64
CA ALA A 29 -1.17 10.41 10.80
C ALA A 29 -0.02 11.22 11.38
N THR A 30 -0.27 12.46 11.83
CA THR A 30 0.74 13.29 12.49
C THR A 30 1.30 12.60 13.74
N GLN A 31 0.44 12.03 14.59
CA GLN A 31 0.89 11.33 15.81
C GLN A 31 1.74 10.09 15.50
N VAL A 32 1.37 9.29 14.50
CA VAL A 32 2.15 8.12 14.08
C VAL A 32 3.48 8.53 13.45
N ILE A 33 3.50 9.59 12.64
CA ILE A 33 4.72 10.11 12.02
C ILE A 33 5.74 10.52 13.08
N HIS A 34 5.30 11.23 14.14
CA HIS A 34 6.14 11.72 15.23
C HIS A 34 6.32 10.70 16.38
N SER A 35 5.79 9.48 16.25
CA SER A 35 5.94 8.44 17.27
C SER A 35 7.42 8.06 17.45
N PRO A 36 7.90 7.90 18.70
CA PRO A 36 9.29 7.49 18.97
C PRO A 36 9.62 6.10 18.44
N ASN A 37 8.61 5.24 18.25
CA ASN A 37 8.78 3.89 17.70
C ASN A 37 9.10 3.91 16.19
N LYS A 38 8.88 5.04 15.50
CA LYS A 38 9.12 5.22 14.06
C LYS A 38 8.40 4.20 13.17
N ASP A 39 7.19 3.77 13.55
CA ASP A 39 6.42 2.76 12.81
C ASP A 39 6.09 3.19 11.38
N VAL A 40 6.00 2.23 10.48
CA VAL A 40 5.59 2.45 9.09
C VAL A 40 4.12 2.83 9.06
N LEU A 41 3.81 3.98 8.45
CA LEU A 41 2.44 4.43 8.19
C LEU A 41 2.14 4.28 6.70
N ILE A 42 1.15 3.43 6.38
CA ILE A 42 0.60 3.30 5.03
C ILE A 42 -0.74 4.02 5.01
N ILE A 43 -0.92 4.94 4.05
CA ILE A 43 -2.13 5.73 3.87
C ILE A 43 -2.73 5.39 2.51
N VAL A 44 -3.98 4.93 2.50
CA VAL A 44 -4.77 4.73 1.28
C VAL A 44 -5.82 5.84 1.23
N ASP A 45 -5.65 6.78 0.31
CA ASP A 45 -6.55 7.92 0.15
C ASP A 45 -7.35 7.82 -1.16
N PRO A 46 -8.57 7.28 -1.14
CA PRO A 46 -9.40 7.17 -2.34
C PRO A 46 -9.94 8.53 -2.81
N LYS A 47 -9.87 9.58 -1.98
CA LYS A 47 -10.39 10.91 -2.31
C LYS A 47 -9.36 11.77 -3.05
N ASN A 48 -8.09 11.35 -3.04
CA ASN A 48 -6.99 12.11 -3.62
C ASN A 48 -6.95 13.56 -3.09
N ASP A 49 -7.03 13.69 -1.77
CA ASP A 49 -6.98 14.94 -1.04
C ASP A 49 -5.55 15.52 -1.06
N LYS A 50 -5.39 16.59 -1.85
CA LYS A 50 -4.09 17.26 -2.03
C LYS A 50 -3.57 17.88 -0.74
N ASP A 51 -4.45 18.35 0.13
CA ASP A 51 -4.05 19.00 1.38
C ASP A 51 -3.62 17.97 2.41
N PHE A 52 -4.29 16.81 2.44
CA PHE A 52 -3.86 15.68 3.26
C PHE A 52 -2.48 15.18 2.83
N LYS A 53 -2.23 14.99 1.52
CA LYS A 53 -0.89 14.64 0.99
C LYS A 53 0.17 15.64 1.45
N LYS A 54 -0.06 16.94 1.21
CA LYS A 54 0.88 18.02 1.58
C LYS A 54 1.14 18.07 3.08
N ARG A 55 0.12 17.78 3.90
CA ARG A 55 0.24 17.72 5.35
C ARG A 55 1.18 16.57 5.75
N VAL A 56 0.92 15.36 5.26
CA VAL A 56 1.74 14.16 5.55
C VAL A 56 3.19 14.38 5.12
N GLU A 57 3.43 14.89 3.91
CA GLU A 57 4.77 15.20 3.42
C GLU A 57 5.51 16.20 4.33
N ARG A 58 4.82 17.26 4.75
CA ARG A 58 5.38 18.27 5.66
C ARG A 58 5.70 17.70 7.04
N GLU A 59 4.83 16.87 7.60
CA GLU A 59 5.07 16.24 8.90
C GLU A 59 6.21 15.22 8.84
N CYS A 60 6.31 14.44 7.76
CA CYS A 60 7.46 13.58 7.51
C CYS A 60 8.76 14.40 7.45
N LYS A 61 8.77 15.51 6.72
CA LYS A 61 9.93 16.42 6.67
C LYS A 61 10.31 16.96 8.05
N ARG A 62 9.33 17.36 8.88
CA ARG A 62 9.54 17.84 10.26
C ARG A 62 10.11 16.77 11.18
N ALA A 63 9.64 15.53 11.03
CA ALA A 63 10.10 14.39 11.81
C ALA A 63 11.41 13.75 11.27
N GLY A 64 11.97 14.27 10.17
CA GLY A 64 13.13 13.68 9.51
C GLY A 64 12.86 12.28 8.92
N ARG A 65 11.61 11.99 8.53
CA ARG A 65 11.18 10.71 7.99
C ARG A 65 11.02 10.76 6.47
N LYS A 66 11.35 9.65 5.81
CA LYS A 66 11.17 9.50 4.36
C LYS A 66 9.68 9.49 4.01
N PHE A 67 9.28 10.31 3.07
CA PHE A 67 7.95 10.29 2.46
C PHE A 67 8.01 9.57 1.12
N LEU A 68 7.09 8.63 0.90
CA LEU A 68 6.92 7.91 -0.36
C LEU A 68 5.51 8.17 -0.87
N TYR A 69 5.38 8.50 -2.15
CA TYR A 69 4.10 8.79 -2.79
C TYR A 69 3.93 7.92 -4.03
N TRP A 70 2.73 7.40 -4.23
CA TRP A 70 2.36 6.68 -5.44
C TRP A 70 0.94 7.05 -5.86
N LYS A 71 0.76 7.33 -7.14
CA LYS A 71 -0.52 7.55 -7.79
C LYS A 71 -0.41 7.14 -9.26
N GLN A 72 -1.25 6.21 -9.68
CA GLN A 72 -1.28 5.67 -11.04
C GLN A 72 -1.31 6.77 -12.13
N ALA A 73 -2.13 7.81 -11.92
CA ALA A 73 -2.28 8.92 -12.87
C ALA A 73 -1.21 10.03 -12.75
N ALA A 74 -0.19 9.88 -11.90
CA ALA A 74 0.91 10.84 -11.75
C ALA A 74 2.29 10.14 -11.66
N PRO A 75 2.77 9.48 -12.73
CA PRO A 75 4.03 8.74 -12.70
C PRO A 75 5.25 9.60 -12.38
N SER A 76 5.27 10.87 -12.80
CA SER A 76 6.38 11.80 -12.55
C SER A 76 6.57 12.17 -11.08
N GLU A 77 5.49 12.09 -10.28
CA GLU A 77 5.53 12.33 -8.83
C GLU A 77 5.62 11.03 -8.02
N SER A 78 5.41 9.89 -8.67
CA SER A 78 5.26 8.61 -8.00
C SER A 78 6.59 7.88 -7.88
N ILE A 79 6.74 7.13 -6.78
CA ILE A 79 7.78 6.13 -6.70
C ILE A 79 7.54 5.02 -7.72
N ARG A 80 8.63 4.36 -8.13
CA ARG A 80 8.53 3.09 -8.84
C ARG A 80 8.35 1.98 -7.81
N MET A 81 7.40 1.10 -8.06
CA MET A 81 7.20 -0.09 -7.25
C MET A 81 6.83 -1.26 -8.16
N ASN A 82 7.47 -2.41 -7.92
CA ASN A 82 7.10 -3.66 -8.52
C ASN A 82 6.54 -4.58 -7.41
N PRO A 83 5.22 -4.82 -7.36
CA PRO A 83 4.59 -5.63 -6.32
C PRO A 83 4.87 -7.14 -6.45
N VAL A 84 5.44 -7.59 -7.58
CA VAL A 84 5.80 -9.00 -7.82
C VAL A 84 7.32 -9.24 -7.81
N GLU A 85 8.14 -8.20 -7.60
CA GLU A 85 9.62 -8.31 -7.59
C GLU A 85 10.18 -9.28 -6.55
N ASN A 86 9.54 -9.31 -5.38
CA ASN A 86 9.97 -10.08 -4.21
C ASN A 86 8.99 -11.23 -3.97
N TRP A 87 9.48 -12.46 -4.08
CA TRP A 87 8.76 -13.70 -3.85
C TRP A 87 9.71 -14.73 -3.21
N SER A 88 9.18 -15.62 -2.36
CA SER A 88 9.94 -16.75 -1.82
C SER A 88 9.73 -18.01 -2.66
N GLN A 89 8.52 -18.16 -3.21
CA GLN A 89 8.18 -19.19 -4.19
C GLN A 89 7.71 -18.56 -5.51
N PRO A 90 8.14 -19.07 -6.68
CA PRO A 90 7.71 -18.51 -7.97
C PRO A 90 6.19 -18.45 -8.17
N SER A 91 5.47 -19.43 -7.61
CA SER A 91 4.00 -19.51 -7.65
C SER A 91 3.30 -18.34 -6.94
N GLU A 92 4.01 -17.57 -6.11
CA GLU A 92 3.46 -16.35 -5.50
C GLU A 92 3.13 -15.28 -6.55
N ILE A 93 3.88 -15.19 -7.65
CA ILE A 93 3.58 -14.24 -8.74
C ILE A 93 2.21 -14.57 -9.33
N ALA A 94 2.00 -15.83 -9.71
CA ALA A 94 0.73 -16.31 -10.23
C ALA A 94 -0.42 -16.13 -9.23
N SER A 95 -0.17 -16.39 -7.95
CA SER A 95 -1.14 -16.22 -6.86
C SER A 95 -1.56 -14.75 -6.70
N ARG A 96 -0.61 -13.82 -6.67
CA ARG A 96 -0.87 -12.39 -6.47
C ARG A 96 -1.67 -11.80 -7.64
N VAL A 97 -1.36 -12.22 -8.88
CA VAL A 97 -2.08 -11.74 -10.06
C VAL A 97 -3.48 -12.36 -10.15
N SER A 98 -3.61 -13.68 -9.96
CA SER A 98 -4.91 -14.35 -10.06
C SER A 98 -5.88 -13.95 -8.95
N GLN A 99 -5.39 -13.58 -7.76
CA GLN A 99 -6.20 -13.03 -6.66
C GLN A 99 -6.93 -11.73 -7.00
N LEU A 100 -6.53 -11.01 -8.05
CA LEU A 100 -7.23 -9.82 -8.53
C LEU A 100 -8.52 -10.17 -9.29
N MET A 101 -8.71 -11.44 -9.64
CA MET A 101 -9.87 -11.94 -10.37
C MET A 101 -10.94 -12.48 -9.43
N GLU A 102 -12.19 -12.50 -9.90
CA GLU A 102 -13.27 -13.19 -9.20
C GLU A 102 -12.98 -14.68 -9.05
N GLU A 103 -13.52 -15.29 -7.99
CA GLU A 103 -13.40 -16.72 -7.77
C GLU A 103 -14.13 -17.51 -8.86
N GLY A 104 -13.48 -18.54 -9.39
CA GLY A 104 -14.06 -19.43 -10.39
C GLY A 104 -13.03 -20.05 -11.31
N PRO A 105 -13.47 -20.88 -12.28
CA PRO A 105 -12.59 -21.67 -13.14
C PRO A 105 -11.59 -20.82 -13.94
N PHE A 106 -11.95 -19.58 -14.27
CA PHE A 106 -11.05 -18.67 -14.99
C PHE A 106 -9.86 -18.23 -14.14
N ARG A 107 -10.06 -18.02 -12.83
CA ARG A 107 -8.97 -17.68 -11.90
C ARG A 107 -7.96 -18.83 -11.78
N ASP A 108 -8.44 -20.07 -11.72
CA ASP A 108 -7.58 -21.26 -11.69
C ASP A 108 -6.80 -21.44 -13.00
N PHE A 109 -7.48 -21.21 -14.13
CA PHE A 109 -6.83 -21.18 -15.44
C PHE A 109 -5.74 -20.10 -15.51
N ALA A 110 -6.05 -18.86 -15.09
CA ALA A 110 -5.10 -17.76 -15.10
C ALA A 110 -3.89 -18.04 -14.21
N PHE A 111 -4.12 -18.59 -13.01
CA PHE A 111 -3.04 -19.04 -12.13
C PHE A 111 -2.13 -20.04 -12.83
N LEU A 112 -2.69 -21.11 -13.40
CA LEU A 112 -1.94 -22.17 -14.08
C LEU A 112 -1.17 -21.65 -15.30
N PHE A 113 -1.72 -20.67 -16.01
CA PHE A 113 -1.06 -20.08 -17.17
C PHE A 113 0.14 -19.23 -16.75
N ILE A 114 -0.04 -18.33 -15.78
CA ILE A 114 1.02 -17.46 -15.28
C ILE A 114 2.13 -18.28 -14.61
N ASP A 115 1.77 -19.27 -13.78
CA ASP A 115 2.73 -20.16 -13.11
C ASP A 115 3.61 -20.91 -14.11
N ARG A 116 3.06 -21.35 -15.24
CA ARG A 116 3.84 -21.97 -16.33
C ARG A 116 4.78 -20.99 -17.02
N ALA A 117 4.34 -19.76 -17.28
CA ALA A 117 5.19 -18.73 -17.87
C ALA A 117 6.37 -18.39 -16.95
N VAL A 118 6.09 -18.15 -15.66
CA VAL A 118 7.09 -17.90 -14.61
C VAL A 118 8.12 -19.04 -14.52
N LYS A 119 7.66 -20.29 -14.53
CA LYS A 119 8.56 -21.46 -14.54
C LYS A 119 9.38 -21.57 -15.81
N GLY A 120 8.82 -21.16 -16.95
CA GLY A 120 9.52 -21.09 -18.23
C GLY A 120 10.66 -20.07 -18.21
N GLU A 121 10.41 -18.86 -17.70
CA GLU A 121 11.44 -17.83 -17.51
C GLU A 121 12.56 -18.32 -16.59
N LEU A 122 12.21 -18.94 -15.46
CA LEU A 122 13.20 -19.53 -14.56
C LEU A 122 14.00 -20.66 -15.21
N TYR A 123 13.37 -21.47 -16.06
CA TYR A 123 14.04 -22.56 -16.78
C TYR A 123 15.11 -22.04 -17.75
N VAL A 124 14.89 -20.89 -18.39
CA VAL A 124 15.88 -20.25 -19.28
C VAL A 124 16.89 -19.37 -18.52
N GLY A 125 16.75 -19.24 -17.20
CA GLY A 125 17.66 -18.49 -16.33
C GLY A 125 17.26 -17.02 -16.13
N ASP A 126 16.09 -16.60 -16.62
CA ASP A 126 15.57 -15.26 -16.42
C ASP A 126 14.88 -15.12 -15.05
N LYS A 127 14.92 -13.92 -14.48
CA LYS A 127 14.16 -13.58 -13.27
C LYS A 127 12.77 -13.09 -13.70
N PRO A 128 11.68 -13.80 -13.34
CA PRO A 128 10.32 -13.33 -13.55
C PRO A 128 10.07 -12.03 -12.78
N ASN A 129 9.50 -11.02 -13.46
CA ASN A 129 9.30 -9.68 -12.91
C ASN A 129 7.99 -9.00 -13.31
#